data_AF-A0AAD5Y0L1-F1
#
_entry.id   AF-A0AAD5Y0L1-F1
#
_cell.length_a   1.000
_cell.length_b   1.000
_cell.length_c   1.000
_cell.angle_alpha   90.00
_cell.angle_beta   90.00
_cell.angle_gamma   90.00
#
_symmetry.space_group_name_H-M   'P 1'
#
loop_
_entity.id
_entity.type
_entity.pdbx_description
1 polymer ?
#
loop_
_entity_poly.entity_id
_entity_poly.type
_entity_poly.pdbx_seq_one_letter_code
_entity_poly.pdbx_strand_id
1 'polypeptide(L)'
;MVIRRKESALRQTKKALKALIGSKPLVLFSSATLDHCIRKDGLNLNIDYVTVDVPSLHVPTSFAAQSASDFLCENLHRIKSVWVLDNEKACRIVIDAILTEVLLSETNDNLGFCGVENDWEGTGFGYTGDVDYMFGSSKTKSVDNMDSFLLVLEAKKEWPDSAVPQVLCEAGCLLRKRLAAGKNTPVFAVLTNGLLFCFFAIDTDGVVYASDIELLKLEMMVLTTQALLCLKSFVGLLGL
;
A
#
# COMPACT_ATOMS: atom_id res chain seq x y z
N MET A 1 -15.25 43.69 -32.38
CA MET A 1 -14.96 43.14 -31.03
C MET A 1 -15.41 41.68 -30.85
N VAL A 2 -16.49 41.22 -31.49
CA VAL A 2 -17.03 39.85 -31.37
C VAL A 2 -16.15 38.76 -32.05
N ILE A 3 -15.50 39.09 -33.17
CA ILE A 3 -14.67 38.13 -33.94
C ILE A 3 -13.42 37.68 -33.14
N ARG A 4 -12.73 38.62 -32.47
CA ARG A 4 -11.56 38.32 -31.64
C ARG A 4 -11.86 37.40 -30.45
N ARG A 5 -13.08 37.44 -29.90
CA ARG A 5 -13.52 36.54 -28.81
C ARG A 5 -13.75 35.11 -29.31
N LYS A 6 -14.24 34.92 -30.54
CA LYS A 6 -14.42 33.58 -31.12
C LYS A 6 -13.06 32.92 -31.45
N GLU A 7 -12.08 33.70 -31.91
CA GLU A 7 -10.72 33.19 -32.16
C GLU A 7 -9.96 32.82 -30.89
N SER A 8 -10.14 33.57 -29.78
CA SER A 8 -9.51 33.22 -28.50
C SER A 8 -10.12 31.95 -27.91
N ALA A 9 -11.45 31.80 -27.97
CA ALA A 9 -12.14 30.58 -27.52
C ALA A 9 -11.69 29.36 -28.32
N LEU A 10 -11.61 29.45 -29.66
CA LEU A 10 -11.15 28.36 -30.51
C LEU A 10 -9.69 27.95 -30.24
N ARG A 11 -8.81 28.92 -29.94
CA ARG A 11 -7.42 28.65 -29.54
C ARG A 11 -7.35 27.95 -28.19
N GLN A 12 -8.19 28.35 -27.24
CA GLN A 12 -8.25 27.75 -25.91
C GLN A 12 -8.79 26.32 -25.98
N THR A 13 -9.83 26.08 -26.78
CA THR A 13 -10.35 24.74 -27.06
C THR A 13 -9.31 23.87 -27.76
N LYS A 14 -8.59 24.37 -28.77
CA LYS A 14 -7.50 23.62 -29.43
C LYS A 14 -6.34 23.31 -28.47
N LYS A 15 -6.02 24.20 -27.54
CA LYS A 15 -4.99 23.98 -26.52
C LYS A 15 -5.43 22.91 -25.51
N ALA A 16 -6.68 22.96 -25.06
CA ALA A 16 -7.26 21.92 -24.20
C ALA A 16 -7.34 20.57 -24.92
N LEU A 17 -7.75 20.55 -26.19
CA LEU A 17 -7.80 19.33 -27.00
C LEU A 17 -6.41 18.74 -27.23
N LYS A 18 -5.38 19.58 -27.48
CA LYS A 18 -3.98 19.13 -27.57
C LYS A 18 -3.45 18.60 -26.23
N ALA A 19 -3.87 19.19 -25.11
CA ALA A 19 -3.51 18.68 -23.79
C ALA A 19 -4.16 17.31 -23.52
N LEU A 20 -5.43 17.12 -23.93
CA LEU A 20 -6.15 15.85 -23.84
C LEU A 20 -5.63 14.77 -24.79
N ILE A 21 -5.21 15.14 -25.99
CA ILE A 21 -4.61 14.21 -26.98
C ILE A 21 -3.17 13.86 -26.59
N GLY A 22 -2.49 14.72 -25.84
CA GLY A 22 -1.14 14.50 -25.33
C GLY A 22 -1.07 13.87 -23.93
N SER A 23 -2.18 13.77 -23.20
CA SER A 23 -2.22 13.13 -21.89
C SER A 23 -2.28 11.62 -22.06
N LYS A 24 -1.33 10.91 -21.45
CA LYS A 24 -1.32 9.45 -21.43
C LYS A 24 -2.57 8.94 -20.71
N PRO A 25 -3.09 7.76 -21.08
CA PRO A 25 -4.12 7.09 -20.30
C PRO A 25 -3.62 6.90 -18.86
N LEU A 26 -4.48 7.22 -17.90
CA LEU A 26 -4.24 7.10 -16.47
C LEU A 26 -5.32 6.21 -15.87
N VAL A 27 -4.95 5.22 -15.07
CA VAL A 27 -5.91 4.40 -14.32
C VAL A 27 -5.92 4.81 -12.85
N LEU A 28 -7.12 4.87 -12.28
CA LEU A 28 -7.26 5.00 -10.83
C LEU A 28 -6.90 3.67 -10.17
N PHE A 29 -6.18 3.68 -9.05
CA PHE A 29 -5.86 2.47 -8.29
C PHE A 29 -7.11 1.65 -7.95
N SER A 30 -8.19 2.31 -7.54
CA SER A 30 -9.49 1.68 -7.25
C SER A 30 -10.17 1.03 -8.46
N SER A 31 -9.70 1.32 -9.68
CA SER A 31 -10.16 0.70 -10.93
C SER A 31 -9.14 -0.29 -11.52
N ALA A 32 -8.06 -0.58 -10.81
CA ALA A 32 -7.01 -1.46 -11.29
C ALA A 32 -7.51 -2.90 -11.46
N THR A 33 -6.87 -3.61 -12.38
CA THR A 33 -7.11 -5.03 -12.69
C THR A 33 -5.77 -5.73 -12.82
N LEU A 34 -5.74 -7.06 -12.79
CA LEU A 34 -4.47 -7.81 -12.92
C LEU A 34 -3.75 -7.49 -14.23
N ASP A 35 -4.49 -7.25 -15.31
CA ASP A 35 -3.92 -6.80 -16.58
C ASP A 35 -3.11 -5.51 -16.40
N HIS A 36 -3.63 -4.54 -15.64
CA HIS A 36 -2.92 -3.30 -15.35
C HIS A 36 -1.61 -3.54 -14.61
N CYS A 37 -1.49 -4.56 -13.75
CA CYS A 37 -0.26 -4.90 -13.04
C CYS A 37 0.84 -5.43 -13.99
N ILE A 38 0.47 -6.27 -14.96
CA ILE A 38 1.42 -7.00 -15.83
C ILE A 38 1.76 -6.28 -17.15
N ARG A 39 1.11 -5.15 -17.43
CA ARG A 39 1.34 -4.38 -18.66
C ARG A 39 2.81 -3.98 -18.84
N LYS A 40 3.37 -4.32 -20.01
CA LYS A 40 4.77 -4.02 -20.38
C LYS A 40 5.07 -2.53 -20.50
N ASP A 41 4.08 -1.72 -20.88
CA ASP A 41 4.17 -0.26 -21.00
C ASP A 41 3.82 0.49 -19.70
N GLY A 42 3.49 -0.26 -18.64
CA GLY A 42 3.15 0.23 -17.31
C GLY A 42 4.08 -0.34 -16.24
N LEU A 43 3.51 -0.94 -15.20
CA LEU A 43 4.28 -1.46 -14.07
C LEU A 43 5.07 -2.73 -14.38
N ASN A 44 4.68 -3.52 -15.39
CA ASN A 44 5.35 -4.75 -15.81
C ASN A 44 5.74 -5.67 -14.64
N LEU A 45 4.81 -5.91 -13.72
CA LEU A 45 5.02 -6.80 -12.58
C LEU A 45 4.92 -8.27 -13.03
N ASN A 46 5.72 -9.14 -12.41
CA ASN A 46 5.55 -10.58 -12.51
C ASN A 46 4.72 -11.05 -11.30
N ILE A 47 3.49 -11.50 -11.55
CA ILE A 47 2.52 -11.92 -10.52
C ILE A 47 2.36 -13.44 -10.44
N ASP A 48 3.26 -14.22 -11.04
CA ASP A 48 3.17 -15.68 -11.11
C ASP A 48 3.16 -16.34 -9.72
N TYR A 49 3.66 -15.66 -8.68
CA TYR A 49 3.68 -16.14 -7.29
C TYR A 49 2.61 -15.51 -6.39
N VAL A 50 1.59 -14.90 -6.97
CA VAL A 50 0.42 -14.37 -6.23
C VAL A 50 -0.65 -15.44 -6.00
N THR A 51 -0.76 -16.43 -6.89
CA THR A 51 -1.85 -17.43 -6.89
C THR A 51 -1.38 -18.88 -6.88
N VAL A 52 -0.08 -19.13 -6.91
CA VAL A 52 0.49 -20.47 -7.05
C VAL A 52 1.11 -20.92 -5.72
N ASP A 53 0.95 -22.20 -5.36
CA ASP A 53 1.57 -22.86 -4.18
C ASP A 53 3.12 -22.96 -4.30
N VAL A 54 3.79 -21.82 -4.47
CA VAL A 54 5.25 -21.67 -4.60
C VAL A 54 5.69 -20.51 -3.70
N PRO A 55 7.00 -20.42 -3.35
CA PRO A 55 7.44 -20.08 -2.00
C PRO A 55 6.72 -18.84 -1.46
N SER A 56 5.86 -19.08 -0.48
CA SER A 56 5.16 -18.03 0.23
C SER A 56 6.17 -17.22 1.04
N LEU A 57 5.84 -15.96 1.28
CA LEU A 57 6.65 -15.11 2.12
C LEU A 57 6.69 -15.67 3.55
N HIS A 58 7.77 -16.34 3.92
CA HIS A 58 7.97 -16.88 5.26
C HIS A 58 8.64 -15.86 6.16
N VAL A 59 8.00 -15.53 7.28
CA VAL A 59 8.65 -14.80 8.38
C VAL A 59 9.73 -15.70 8.98
N PRO A 60 11.00 -15.27 9.04
CA PRO A 60 12.04 -16.10 9.64
C PRO A 60 11.70 -16.43 11.09
N THR A 61 11.82 -17.71 11.47
CA THR A 61 11.51 -18.20 12.83
C THR A 61 12.39 -17.60 13.92
N SER A 62 13.48 -16.92 13.54
CA SER A 62 14.38 -16.19 14.44
C SER A 62 13.79 -14.88 14.97
N PHE A 63 12.71 -14.38 14.38
CA PHE A 63 12.03 -13.19 14.87
C PHE A 63 11.17 -13.56 16.08
N ALA A 64 11.54 -13.02 17.25
CA ALA A 64 10.91 -13.34 18.52
C ALA A 64 9.44 -12.97 18.50
N ALA A 65 8.57 -13.91 18.89
CA ALA A 65 7.16 -13.66 18.90
C ALA A 65 6.81 -12.48 19.83
N GLN A 66 6.23 -11.41 19.30
CA GLN A 66 5.79 -10.27 20.10
C GLN A 66 4.34 -10.48 20.51
N SER A 67 4.08 -10.26 21.80
CA SER A 67 2.73 -10.18 22.34
C SER A 67 2.18 -8.77 22.16
N ALA A 68 0.87 -8.67 21.95
CA ALA A 68 0.15 -7.41 21.99
C ALA A 68 0.35 -6.76 23.34
N SER A 69 0.49 -5.44 23.37
CA SER A 69 0.34 -4.72 24.63
C SER A 69 -1.08 -4.89 25.18
N ASP A 70 -1.20 -4.79 26.51
CA ASP A 70 -2.49 -4.72 27.18
C ASP A 70 -3.33 -3.54 26.64
N PHE A 71 -2.66 -2.44 26.27
CA PHE A 71 -3.31 -1.26 25.68
C PHE A 71 -3.97 -1.57 24.34
N LEU A 72 -3.26 -2.25 23.42
CA LEU A 72 -3.85 -2.66 22.15
C LEU A 72 -5.02 -3.61 22.38
N CYS A 73 -4.87 -4.57 23.30
CA CYS A 73 -5.93 -5.53 23.58
C CYS A 73 -7.19 -4.87 24.14
N GLU A 74 -7.04 -3.97 25.10
CA GLU A 74 -8.15 -3.21 25.67
C GLU A 74 -8.84 -2.35 24.61
N ASN A 75 -8.07 -1.68 23.75
CA ASN A 75 -8.62 -0.87 22.66
C ASN A 75 -9.39 -1.72 21.65
N LEU A 76 -8.84 -2.85 21.21
CA LEU A 76 -9.53 -3.76 20.29
C LEU A 76 -10.81 -4.32 20.92
N HIS A 77 -10.80 -4.63 22.21
CA HIS A 77 -11.99 -5.07 22.93
C HIS A 77 -13.08 -3.99 22.96
N ARG A 78 -12.70 -2.74 23.26
CA ARG A 78 -13.61 -1.57 23.22
C ARG A 78 -14.15 -1.32 21.81
N ILE A 79 -13.32 -1.45 20.78
CA ILE A 79 -13.75 -1.29 19.39
C ILE A 79 -14.81 -2.35 19.07
N LYS A 80 -14.56 -3.63 19.38
CA LYS A 80 -15.48 -4.74 19.13
C LYS A 80 -16.81 -4.59 19.89
N SER A 81 -16.81 -3.99 21.09
CA SER A 81 -18.02 -3.83 21.89
C SER A 81 -18.90 -2.65 21.46
N VAL A 82 -18.35 -1.68 20.72
CA VAL A 82 -19.05 -0.45 20.32
C VAL A 82 -19.37 -0.42 18.83
N TRP A 83 -18.45 -0.88 17.97
CA TRP A 83 -18.54 -0.71 16.53
C TRP A 83 -18.97 -2.00 15.83
N VAL A 84 -19.89 -1.84 14.87
CA VAL A 84 -20.20 -2.89 13.89
C VAL A 84 -19.16 -2.81 12.78
N LEU A 85 -18.30 -3.83 12.68
CA LEU A 85 -17.18 -3.89 11.73
C LEU A 85 -17.63 -4.39 10.34
N ASP A 86 -18.71 -3.82 9.81
CA ASP A 86 -19.34 -4.25 8.56
C ASP A 86 -19.15 -3.25 7.40
N ASN A 87 -18.26 -2.28 7.57
CA ASN A 87 -17.96 -1.27 6.57
C ASN A 87 -16.48 -0.87 6.65
N GLU A 88 -15.95 -0.36 5.54
CA GLU A 88 -14.53 -0.02 5.41
C GLU A 88 -14.06 1.00 6.45
N LYS A 89 -14.90 1.98 6.81
CA LYS A 89 -14.56 2.97 7.84
C LYS A 89 -14.40 2.32 9.22
N ALA A 90 -15.27 1.37 9.56
CA ALA A 90 -15.17 0.63 10.82
C ALA A 90 -13.94 -0.30 10.84
N CYS A 91 -13.62 -0.94 9.72
CA CYS A 91 -12.39 -1.73 9.56
C CYS A 91 -11.13 -0.86 9.78
N ARG A 92 -11.12 0.38 9.28
CA ARG A 92 -10.02 1.33 9.50
C ARG A 92 -9.75 1.63 10.97
N ILE A 93 -10.78 1.66 11.83
CA ILE A 93 -10.57 1.87 13.28
C ILE A 93 -9.72 0.75 13.90
N VAL A 94 -9.93 -0.50 13.48
CA VAL A 94 -9.13 -1.65 13.93
C VAL A 94 -7.71 -1.54 13.39
N ILE A 95 -7.56 -1.18 12.11
CA ILE A 95 -6.26 -0.98 11.46
C ILE A 95 -5.48 0.13 12.17
N ASP A 96 -6.08 1.30 12.39
CA ASP A 96 -5.48 2.44 13.09
C ASP A 96 -5.00 2.06 14.50
N ALA A 97 -5.77 1.25 15.24
CA ALA A 97 -5.36 0.78 16.57
C ALA A 97 -4.11 -0.12 16.49
N ILE A 98 -4.05 -1.04 15.52
CA ILE A 98 -2.89 -1.90 15.29
C ILE A 98 -1.68 -1.08 14.84
N LEU A 99 -1.87 -0.14 13.92
CA LEU A 99 -0.81 0.72 13.42
C LEU A 99 -0.26 1.65 14.52
N THR A 100 -1.13 2.13 15.41
CA THR A 100 -0.71 2.92 16.58
C THR A 100 0.23 2.12 17.47
N GLU A 101 -0.10 0.85 17.76
CA GLU A 101 0.80 -0.05 18.51
C GLU A 101 2.14 -0.25 17.79
N VAL A 102 2.12 -0.41 16.46
CA VAL A 102 3.36 -0.54 15.66
C VAL A 102 4.20 0.73 15.76
N LEU A 103 3.60 1.91 15.59
CA LEU A 103 4.29 3.19 15.59
C LEU A 103 4.81 3.63 16.96
N LEU A 104 4.21 3.15 18.06
CA LEU A 104 4.66 3.41 19.43
C LEU A 104 5.77 2.49 19.91
N SER A 105 6.11 1.44 19.14
CA SER A 105 7.22 0.54 19.45
C SER A 105 8.56 1.30 19.44
N GLU A 106 9.36 1.18 20.51
CA GLU A 106 10.68 1.85 20.64
C GLU A 106 11.64 1.54 19.48
N THR A 107 11.45 0.42 18.79
CA THR A 107 12.22 0.05 17.59
C THR A 107 11.90 0.90 16.36
N ASN A 108 10.88 1.77 16.40
CA ASN A 108 10.29 2.42 15.23
C ASN A 108 10.31 3.96 15.33
N ASP A 109 11.23 4.54 16.11
CA ASP A 109 11.31 6.00 16.33
C ASP A 109 11.47 6.82 15.03
N ASN A 110 12.00 6.19 13.96
CA ASN A 110 12.17 6.78 12.64
C ASN A 110 11.08 6.36 11.62
N LEU A 111 9.98 5.72 12.04
CA LEU A 111 8.92 5.36 11.10
C LEU A 111 7.95 6.53 10.92
N GLY A 112 7.82 7.00 9.68
CA GLY A 112 6.82 7.97 9.26
C GLY A 112 5.57 7.27 8.69
N PHE A 113 4.42 7.89 8.89
CA PHE A 113 3.12 7.43 8.39
C PHE A 113 2.34 8.58 7.76
N CYS A 114 1.76 8.36 6.58
CA CYS A 114 0.67 9.19 6.07
C CYS A 114 -0.12 8.50 4.95
N GLY A 115 -1.39 8.86 4.81
CA GLY A 115 -2.12 8.67 3.56
C GLY A 115 -1.62 9.70 2.55
N VAL A 116 -1.29 9.26 1.34
CA VAL A 116 -0.68 10.10 0.31
C VAL A 116 -1.28 9.74 -1.04
N GLU A 117 -1.52 10.76 -1.87
CA GLU A 117 -1.71 10.57 -3.29
C GLU A 117 -0.43 9.96 -3.88
N ASN A 118 -0.54 8.78 -4.46
CA ASN A 118 0.55 8.14 -5.16
C ASN A 118 0.23 8.05 -6.65
N ASP A 119 1.20 8.40 -7.46
CA ASP A 119 1.11 8.37 -8.91
C ASP A 119 2.37 7.77 -9.53
N TRP A 120 2.27 7.24 -10.73
CA TRP A 120 3.45 7.00 -11.55
C TRP A 120 3.06 6.95 -13.02
N GLU A 121 3.91 7.51 -13.88
CA GLU A 121 3.72 7.48 -15.32
C GLU A 121 4.89 6.80 -16.03
N GLY A 122 4.57 5.78 -16.82
CA GLY A 122 5.46 5.16 -17.79
C GLY A 122 5.49 5.89 -19.11
N THR A 123 6.03 5.24 -20.15
CA THR A 123 6.15 5.83 -21.49
C THR A 123 4.79 5.98 -22.20
N GLY A 124 3.83 5.09 -21.94
CA GLY A 124 2.53 5.06 -22.62
C GLY A 124 1.30 5.01 -21.71
N PHE A 125 1.48 4.85 -20.39
CA PHE A 125 0.39 4.63 -19.44
C PHE A 125 0.79 5.12 -18.04
N GLY A 126 -0.16 5.45 -17.19
CA GLY A 126 0.11 5.80 -15.80
C GLY A 126 -0.96 5.34 -14.83
N TYR A 127 -0.69 5.56 -13.55
CA TYR A 127 -1.53 5.16 -12.43
C TYR A 127 -1.60 6.31 -11.45
N THR A 128 -2.74 6.51 -10.81
CA THR A 128 -2.89 7.49 -9.73
C THR A 128 -3.96 7.07 -8.73
N GLY A 129 -3.87 7.62 -7.53
CA GLY A 129 -4.92 7.53 -6.53
C GLY A 129 -4.38 7.73 -5.12
N ASP A 130 -5.29 7.82 -4.18
CA ASP A 130 -4.95 7.84 -2.77
C ASP A 130 -4.62 6.43 -2.30
N VAL A 131 -3.52 6.30 -1.57
CA VAL A 131 -3.17 5.09 -0.83
C VAL A 131 -3.62 5.28 0.61
N ASP A 132 -4.31 4.28 1.17
CA ASP A 132 -4.86 4.39 2.52
C ASP A 132 -3.77 4.64 3.57
N TYR A 133 -2.67 3.87 3.48
CA TYR A 133 -1.56 3.96 4.42
C TYR A 133 -0.23 3.74 3.71
N MET A 134 0.76 4.62 3.93
CA MET A 134 2.14 4.41 3.51
C MET A 134 3.12 4.55 4.70
N PHE A 135 4.12 3.66 4.75
CA PHE A 135 5.15 3.63 5.78
C PHE A 135 6.54 3.73 5.20
N GLY A 136 7.38 4.54 5.84
CA GLY A 136 8.71 4.85 5.38
C GLY A 136 9.62 5.34 6.49
N SER A 137 10.89 5.50 6.17
CA SER A 137 11.85 6.12 7.09
C SER A 137 11.71 7.62 7.09
N SER A 138 11.66 8.22 8.27
CA SER A 138 11.74 9.65 8.46
C SER A 138 12.52 9.99 9.72
N LYS A 139 13.44 10.95 9.60
CA LYS A 139 14.18 11.50 10.75
C LYS A 139 13.33 12.41 11.63
N THR A 140 12.22 12.91 11.11
CA THR A 140 11.40 13.96 11.73
C THR A 140 9.93 13.54 11.88
N LYS A 141 9.62 12.26 11.65
CA LYS A 141 8.25 11.73 11.49
C LYS A 141 7.43 12.52 10.46
N SER A 142 8.10 13.22 9.54
CA SER A 142 7.55 13.90 8.37
C SER A 142 8.11 13.28 7.10
N VAL A 143 7.29 13.14 6.07
CA VAL A 143 7.72 12.53 4.81
C VAL A 143 8.26 13.62 3.90
N ASP A 144 9.58 13.59 3.66
CA ASP A 144 10.26 14.57 2.82
C ASP A 144 10.22 14.19 1.33
N ASN A 145 10.20 12.89 1.02
CA ASN A 145 10.21 12.35 -0.34
C ASN A 145 9.52 10.99 -0.46
N MET A 146 8.88 10.72 -1.60
CA MET A 146 8.14 9.45 -1.82
C MET A 146 9.04 8.21 -1.81
N ASP A 147 10.32 8.33 -2.15
CA ASP A 147 11.29 7.22 -2.13
C ASP A 147 11.80 6.88 -0.71
N SER A 148 11.30 7.55 0.33
CA SER A 148 11.48 7.11 1.73
C SER A 148 10.50 6.01 2.14
N PHE A 149 9.37 5.87 1.44
CA PHE A 149 8.40 4.83 1.70
C PHE A 149 8.85 3.48 1.19
N LEU A 150 8.46 2.44 1.93
CA LEU A 150 8.83 1.04 1.70
C LEU A 150 7.63 0.10 1.79
N LEU A 151 6.52 0.55 2.38
CA LEU A 151 5.33 -0.26 2.55
C LEU A 151 4.08 0.53 2.22
N VAL A 152 3.19 -0.11 1.47
CA VAL A 152 1.81 0.31 1.24
C VAL A 152 0.88 -0.59 2.05
N LEU A 153 -0.15 -0.04 2.65
CA LEU A 153 -1.24 -0.82 3.24
C LEU A 153 -2.57 -0.28 2.72
N GLU A 154 -3.36 -1.18 2.15
CA GLU A 154 -4.67 -0.89 1.57
C GLU A 154 -5.76 -1.55 2.43
N ALA A 155 -6.76 -0.75 2.83
CA ALA A 155 -7.84 -1.19 3.69
C ALA A 155 -9.10 -1.49 2.87
N LYS A 156 -9.53 -2.75 2.84
CA LYS A 156 -10.71 -3.17 2.08
C LYS A 156 -11.61 -4.08 2.89
N LYS A 157 -12.88 -3.71 3.04
CA LYS A 157 -13.88 -4.53 3.72
C LYS A 157 -14.04 -5.91 3.09
N GLU A 158 -14.25 -5.94 1.77
CA GLU A 158 -14.50 -7.15 0.98
C GLU A 158 -13.24 -7.49 0.17
N TRP A 159 -12.48 -8.45 0.69
CA TRP A 159 -11.33 -9.11 0.05
C TRP A 159 -11.43 -10.62 0.40
N PRO A 160 -10.91 -11.57 -0.41
CA PRO A 160 -9.63 -11.45 -1.10
C PRO A 160 -9.59 -11.10 -2.59
N ASP A 161 -10.65 -11.31 -3.38
CA ASP A 161 -10.43 -11.39 -4.83
C ASP A 161 -10.44 -10.05 -5.58
N SER A 162 -11.06 -8.99 -5.04
CA SER A 162 -11.28 -7.74 -5.80
C SER A 162 -10.20 -6.67 -5.63
N ALA A 163 -9.37 -6.77 -4.59
CA ALA A 163 -8.49 -5.67 -4.18
C ALA A 163 -6.99 -5.92 -4.37
N VAL A 164 -6.58 -7.16 -4.68
CA VAL A 164 -5.18 -7.49 -4.98
C VAL A 164 -4.61 -6.62 -6.11
N PRO A 165 -5.31 -6.39 -7.25
CA PRO A 165 -4.76 -5.53 -8.29
C PRO A 165 -4.50 -4.10 -7.84
N GLN A 166 -5.35 -3.57 -6.97
CA GLN A 166 -5.22 -2.22 -6.45
C GLN A 166 -3.93 -2.09 -5.62
N VAL A 167 -3.77 -2.92 -4.58
CA VAL A 167 -2.60 -2.85 -3.69
C VAL A 167 -1.28 -3.13 -4.43
N LEU A 168 -1.31 -4.03 -5.44
CA LEU A 168 -0.13 -4.29 -6.28
C LEU A 168 0.21 -3.10 -7.19
N CYS A 169 -0.78 -2.39 -7.73
CA CYS A 169 -0.52 -1.19 -8.51
C CYS A 169 0.08 -0.07 -7.65
N GLU A 170 -0.44 0.13 -6.44
CA GLU A 170 0.07 1.12 -5.50
C GLU A 170 1.52 0.83 -5.10
N ALA A 171 1.81 -0.41 -4.70
CA ALA A 171 3.16 -0.86 -4.37
C ALA A 171 4.11 -0.83 -5.58
N GLY A 172 3.62 -1.21 -6.77
CA GLY A 172 4.39 -1.14 -8.02
C GLY A 172 4.77 0.29 -8.39
N CYS A 173 3.87 1.27 -8.23
CA CYS A 173 4.18 2.69 -8.40
C CYS A 173 5.28 3.15 -7.44
N LEU A 174 5.18 2.74 -6.17
CA LEU A 174 6.21 3.03 -5.18
C LEU A 174 7.56 2.42 -5.59
N LEU A 175 7.59 1.16 -6.03
CA LEU A 175 8.83 0.53 -6.53
C LEU A 175 9.43 1.32 -7.70
N ARG A 176 8.63 1.73 -8.68
CA ARG A 176 9.12 2.50 -9.82
C ARG A 176 9.69 3.85 -9.41
N LYS A 177 9.06 4.56 -8.47
CA LYS A 177 9.59 5.80 -7.88
C LYS A 177 10.93 5.57 -7.17
N ARG A 178 11.04 4.50 -6.38
CA ARG A 178 12.27 4.13 -5.67
C ARG A 178 13.42 3.80 -6.62
N LEU A 179 13.16 2.97 -7.63
CA LEU A 179 14.16 2.61 -8.64
C LEU A 179 14.63 3.84 -9.42
N ALA A 180 13.72 4.76 -9.76
CA ALA A 180 14.08 6.04 -10.41
C ALA A 180 14.96 6.92 -9.52
N ALA A 181 14.82 6.82 -8.20
CA ALA A 181 15.69 7.47 -7.21
C ALA A 181 16.99 6.70 -6.91
N GLY A 182 17.27 5.60 -7.63
CA GLY A 182 18.47 4.77 -7.45
C GLY A 182 18.43 3.87 -6.21
N LYS A 183 17.24 3.63 -5.62
CA LYS A 183 17.06 2.75 -4.47
C LYS A 183 16.74 1.33 -4.93
N ASN A 184 17.71 0.44 -4.77
CA ASN A 184 17.61 -0.97 -5.16
C ASN A 184 17.19 -1.84 -3.96
N THR A 185 16.00 -1.59 -3.42
CA THR A 185 15.43 -2.41 -2.35
C THR A 185 14.01 -2.82 -2.72
N PRO A 186 13.53 -3.98 -2.21
CA PRO A 186 12.12 -4.37 -2.36
C PRO A 186 11.15 -3.33 -1.77
N VAL A 187 9.90 -3.42 -2.22
CA VAL A 187 8.74 -2.73 -1.65
C VAL A 187 7.75 -3.77 -1.12
N PHE A 188 7.08 -3.43 -0.03
CA PHE A 188 6.10 -4.29 0.60
C PHE A 188 4.69 -3.73 0.44
N ALA A 189 3.70 -4.62 0.46
CA ALA A 189 2.31 -4.26 0.42
C ALA A 189 1.50 -5.10 1.42
N VAL A 190 0.44 -4.53 1.98
CA VAL A 190 -0.48 -5.23 2.88
C VAL A 190 -1.91 -4.96 2.43
N LEU A 191 -2.68 -6.02 2.24
CA LEU A 191 -4.12 -5.92 2.03
C LEU A 191 -4.82 -6.43 3.29
N THR A 192 -5.70 -5.61 3.87
CA THR A 192 -6.36 -5.98 5.13
C THR A 192 -7.74 -5.37 5.31
N ASN A 193 -8.57 -6.00 6.14
CA ASN A 193 -9.80 -5.42 6.69
C ASN A 193 -9.72 -5.23 8.21
N GLY A 194 -8.52 -5.28 8.78
CA GLY A 194 -8.26 -5.26 10.22
C GLY A 194 -8.37 -6.63 10.90
N LEU A 195 -9.00 -7.62 10.27
CA LEU A 195 -9.10 -8.99 10.79
C LEU A 195 -8.26 -9.97 10.00
N LEU A 196 -8.33 -9.92 8.69
CA LEU A 196 -7.53 -10.74 7.80
C LEU A 196 -6.39 -9.86 7.26
N PHE A 197 -5.22 -10.45 7.03
CA PHE A 197 -4.07 -9.80 6.42
C PHE A 197 -3.50 -10.67 5.30
N CYS A 198 -3.16 -10.06 4.16
CA CYS A 198 -2.32 -10.66 3.13
C CYS A 198 -1.14 -9.74 2.87
N PHE A 199 0.07 -10.31 2.88
CA PHE A 199 1.31 -9.59 2.70
C PHE A 199 1.86 -9.86 1.30
N PHE A 200 2.41 -8.82 0.70
CA PHE A 200 3.08 -8.89 -0.58
C PHE A 200 4.49 -8.31 -0.46
N ALA A 201 5.44 -8.90 -1.19
CA ALA A 201 6.74 -8.31 -1.45
C ALA A 201 6.93 -8.20 -2.96
N ILE A 202 7.37 -7.03 -3.42
CA ILE A 202 7.79 -6.80 -4.81
C ILE A 202 9.30 -6.57 -4.79
N ASP A 203 10.06 -7.50 -5.37
CA ASP A 203 11.50 -7.35 -5.47
C ASP A 203 11.90 -6.29 -6.51
N THR A 204 13.20 -6.04 -6.63
CA THR A 204 13.74 -5.00 -7.53
C THR A 204 13.55 -5.31 -9.02
N ASP A 205 13.31 -6.57 -9.37
CA ASP A 205 13.03 -7.01 -10.73
C ASP A 205 11.52 -6.94 -11.05
N GLY A 206 10.69 -6.63 -10.06
CA GLY A 206 9.24 -6.53 -10.17
C GLY A 206 8.52 -7.86 -9.98
N VAL A 207 9.18 -8.88 -9.42
CA VAL A 207 8.53 -10.15 -9.05
C VAL A 207 7.77 -9.97 -7.75
N VAL A 208 6.51 -10.38 -7.77
CA VAL A 208 5.57 -10.27 -6.66
C VAL A 208 5.44 -11.62 -5.97
N TYR A 209 5.70 -11.64 -4.66
CA TYR A 209 5.50 -12.78 -3.77
C TYR A 209 4.34 -12.45 -2.82
N ALA A 210 3.43 -13.41 -2.61
CA ALA A 210 2.34 -13.28 -1.66
C ALA A 210 2.55 -14.19 -0.44
N SER A 211 1.99 -13.81 0.70
CA SER A 211 1.80 -14.70 1.85
C SER A 211 0.48 -15.45 1.74
N ASP A 212 0.34 -16.48 2.58
CA ASP A 212 -0.99 -16.97 2.94
C ASP A 212 -1.81 -15.88 3.65
N ILE A 213 -3.14 -16.06 3.71
CA ILE A 213 -4.03 -15.18 4.45
C ILE A 213 -3.88 -15.44 5.95
N GLU A 214 -3.45 -14.42 6.68
CA GLU A 214 -3.28 -14.44 8.12
C GLU A 214 -4.54 -13.90 8.82
N LEU A 215 -5.10 -14.68 9.75
CA LEU A 215 -6.29 -14.29 10.51
C LEU A 215 -5.93 -13.79 11.92
N LEU A 216 -6.30 -12.55 12.22
CA LEU A 216 -6.33 -11.98 13.57
C LEU A 216 -7.50 -12.58 14.38
N LYS A 217 -7.17 -13.48 15.30
CA LYS A 217 -8.15 -14.02 16.26
C LYS A 217 -8.25 -13.09 17.49
N LEU A 218 -9.28 -12.26 17.50
CA LEU A 218 -9.56 -11.33 18.59
C LEU A 218 -9.82 -12.01 19.95
N GLU A 219 -10.22 -13.29 19.95
CA GLU A 219 -10.66 -14.00 21.17
C GLU A 219 -9.54 -14.71 21.93
N MET A 220 -8.34 -14.81 21.35
CA MET A 220 -7.23 -15.51 22.00
C MET A 220 -6.10 -14.62 22.50
N MET A 221 -6.04 -13.31 22.18
CA MET A 221 -4.92 -12.42 22.54
C MET A 221 -3.50 -12.98 22.24
N VAL A 222 -3.41 -14.11 21.52
CA VAL A 222 -2.21 -14.78 20.99
C VAL A 222 -2.36 -14.73 19.48
N LEU A 223 -2.31 -13.52 18.94
CA LEU A 223 -2.17 -13.27 17.52
C LEU A 223 -1.71 -11.84 17.35
N THR A 224 -0.49 -11.61 17.80
CA THR A 224 0.24 -10.35 17.58
C THR A 224 1.61 -10.62 17.01
N THR A 225 1.77 -11.82 16.48
CA THR A 225 3.06 -12.33 16.10
C THR A 225 3.29 -12.06 14.63
N GLN A 226 2.67 -12.77 13.69
CA GLN A 226 3.03 -12.59 12.27
C GLN A 226 2.65 -11.27 11.62
N ALA A 227 1.52 -10.63 11.89
CA ALA A 227 1.22 -9.34 11.23
C ALA A 227 2.03 -8.17 11.80
N LEU A 228 2.12 -8.11 13.13
CA LEU A 228 2.94 -7.12 13.84
C LEU A 228 4.43 -7.40 13.67
N LEU A 229 4.87 -8.65 13.60
CA LEU A 229 6.24 -9.02 13.22
C LEU A 229 6.48 -8.96 11.73
N CYS A 230 5.55 -9.16 10.82
CA CYS A 230 5.80 -8.84 9.42
C CYS A 230 6.08 -7.35 9.36
N LEU A 231 5.19 -6.50 9.88
CA LEU A 231 5.41 -5.05 9.91
C LEU A 231 6.71 -4.67 10.65
N LYS A 232 6.96 -5.18 11.86
CA LYS A 232 8.18 -4.86 12.66
C LYS A 232 9.45 -5.52 12.13
N SER A 233 9.41 -6.75 11.63
CA SER A 233 10.55 -7.45 11.02
C SER A 233 10.85 -6.88 9.65
N PHE A 234 9.86 -6.46 8.86
CA PHE A 234 10.08 -5.71 7.63
C PHE A 234 10.71 -4.37 7.94
N VAL A 235 10.20 -3.62 8.93
CA VAL A 235 10.84 -2.37 9.38
C VAL A 235 12.27 -2.60 9.87
N GLY A 236 12.52 -3.68 10.63
CA GLY A 236 13.86 -4.06 11.09
C GLY A 236 14.81 -4.56 9.99
N LEU A 237 14.31 -5.29 8.98
CA LEU A 237 15.05 -5.76 7.80
C LEU A 237 15.47 -4.59 6.89
N LEU A 238 14.73 -3.49 6.94
CA LEU A 238 15.02 -2.27 6.19
C LEU A 238 16.16 -1.44 6.80
N GLY A 239 16.70 -1.84 7.95
CA GLY A 239 17.83 -1.16 8.60
C GLY A 239 17.53 0.30 8.96
N LEU A 240 16.27 0.59 9.27
CA LEU A 240 15.76 1.92 9.63
C LEU A 240 15.84 2.18 11.14
#